data_AF-A0A9P7HN36-F1
#
_entry.id   AF-A0A9P7HN36-F1
#
_cell.length_a   1.000
_cell.length_b   1.000
_cell.length_c   1.000
_cell.angle_alpha   90.00
_cell.angle_beta   90.00
_cell.angle_gamma   90.00
#
_symmetry.space_group_name_H-M   'P 1'
#
loop_
_entity.id
_entity.type
_entity.pdbx_description
1 polymer ?
#
loop_
_entity_poly.entity_id
_entity_poly.type
_entity_poly.pdbx_seq_one_letter_code
_entity_poly.pdbx_strand_id
1 'polypeptide(L)'
;MAAVAPSYLLRDEFVHFRNRQDELLNTEFHSIRSSVEAVKTELREFKEDVRESKEDVREFKEDVREQFSVVNQRLTRLEESNPSFPIHLIPSLDLSHGILYPKYFPTNATEFYSLRNPTTNRLRQLLAYLAVFYDIQPHSEDDAPEGRNGDEFIAQHPELAVDLLENIFGLNEDNFIKFKARASELANRPPEPPVKRSQILVEIASARRQKLEHATAGHSRHPQSISSDEQDLSESDLYSLGAFLQLKYSGGY
;
A
#
# COMPACT_ATOMS: atom_id res chain seq x y z
N MET A 1 54.73 -42.76 -59.18
CA MET A 1 53.33 -42.56 -58.73
C MET A 1 52.60 -43.88 -58.87
N ALA A 2 52.39 -44.62 -57.77
CA ALA A 2 51.63 -45.87 -57.82
C ALA A 2 50.13 -45.52 -57.83
N ALA A 3 49.42 -45.94 -58.88
CA ALA A 3 47.99 -45.77 -59.00
C ALA A 3 47.30 -46.68 -57.97
N VAL A 4 46.60 -46.08 -57.00
CA VAL A 4 45.74 -46.80 -56.06
C VAL A 4 44.54 -47.32 -56.87
N ALA A 5 44.46 -48.63 -57.03
CA ALA A 5 43.31 -49.25 -57.68
C ALA A 5 42.03 -48.97 -56.86
N PRO A 6 40.90 -48.63 -57.50
CA PRO A 6 39.64 -48.44 -56.79
C PRO A 6 39.23 -49.75 -56.11
N SER A 7 39.13 -49.74 -54.79
CA SER A 7 38.65 -50.88 -54.01
C SER A 7 37.14 -50.99 -54.19
N TYR A 8 36.68 -51.96 -54.97
CA TYR A 8 35.27 -52.27 -55.09
C TYR A 8 34.85 -53.15 -53.91
N LEU A 9 33.83 -52.71 -53.16
CA LEU A 9 33.22 -53.51 -52.10
C LEU A 9 32.46 -54.68 -52.73
N LEU A 10 32.55 -55.86 -52.10
CA LEU A 10 31.66 -56.96 -52.46
C LEU A 10 30.22 -56.62 -52.06
N ARG A 11 29.24 -57.18 -52.76
CA ARG A 11 27.81 -56.93 -52.51
C ARG A 11 27.44 -57.12 -51.03
N ASP A 12 27.95 -58.18 -50.41
CA ASP A 12 27.61 -58.50 -49.03
C ASP A 12 28.26 -57.52 -48.04
N GLU A 13 29.47 -57.04 -48.32
CA GLU A 13 30.14 -56.00 -47.53
C GLU A 13 29.39 -54.66 -47.63
N PHE A 14 28.89 -54.30 -48.82
CA PHE A 14 28.07 -53.11 -49.01
C PHE A 14 26.76 -53.19 -48.22
N VAL A 15 26.07 -54.34 -48.26
CA VAL A 15 24.84 -54.57 -47.49
C VAL A 15 25.12 -54.49 -45.99
N HIS A 16 26.22 -55.09 -45.52
CA HIS A 16 26.61 -55.02 -44.11
C HIS A 16 26.91 -53.59 -43.63
N PHE A 17 27.63 -52.82 -44.46
CA PHE A 17 27.93 -51.43 -44.16
C PHE A 17 26.67 -50.57 -44.10
N ARG A 18 25.75 -50.76 -45.06
CA ARG A 18 24.45 -50.08 -45.07
C ARG A 18 23.61 -50.41 -43.85
N ASN A 19 23.46 -51.69 -43.51
CA ASN A 19 22.70 -52.09 -42.34
C ASN A 19 23.28 -51.50 -41.05
N ARG A 20 24.61 -51.49 -40.91
CA ARG A 20 25.28 -50.86 -39.77
C ARG A 20 25.04 -49.35 -39.71
N GLN A 21 25.06 -48.68 -40.86
CA GLN A 21 24.78 -47.24 -40.92
C GLN A 21 23.32 -46.96 -40.54
N ASP A 22 22.38 -47.76 -41.03
CA ASP A 22 20.96 -47.62 -40.73
C ASP A 22 20.68 -47.92 -39.25
N GLU A 23 21.35 -48.92 -38.66
CA GLU A 23 21.30 -49.19 -37.22
C GLU A 23 21.78 -47.99 -36.41
N LEU A 24 22.94 -47.42 -36.76
CA LEU A 24 23.47 -46.22 -36.09
C LEU A 24 22.52 -45.03 -36.20
N LEU A 25 22.00 -44.75 -37.41
CA LEU A 25 21.03 -43.69 -37.62
C LEU A 25 19.77 -43.93 -36.79
N ASN A 26 19.26 -45.15 -36.76
CA ASN A 26 18.10 -45.50 -35.95
C ASN A 26 18.37 -45.28 -34.46
N THR A 27 19.55 -45.64 -33.94
CA THR A 27 19.90 -45.40 -32.54
C THR A 27 19.94 -43.91 -32.20
N GLU A 28 20.55 -43.09 -33.06
CA GLU A 28 20.62 -41.64 -32.88
C GLU A 28 19.21 -41.01 -32.95
N PHE A 29 18.37 -41.41 -33.90
CA PHE A 29 17.00 -40.93 -34.00
C PHE A 29 16.16 -41.30 -32.77
N HIS A 30 16.32 -42.51 -32.21
CA HIS A 30 15.65 -42.90 -30.96
C HIS A 30 16.15 -42.10 -29.76
N SER A 31 17.45 -41.81 -29.70
CA SER A 31 18.06 -40.98 -28.66
C SER A 31 17.51 -39.54 -28.72
N ILE A 32 17.53 -38.92 -29.91
CA ILE A 32 17.00 -37.58 -30.13
C ILE A 32 15.52 -37.52 -29.76
N ARG A 33 14.72 -38.51 -30.19
CA ARG A 33 13.29 -38.56 -29.86
C ARG A 33 13.05 -38.63 -28.36
N SER A 34 13.82 -39.46 -27.65
CA SER A 34 13.74 -39.55 -26.18
C SER A 34 14.10 -38.22 -25.51
N SER A 35 15.17 -37.55 -25.98
CA SER A 35 15.57 -36.25 -25.47
C SER A 35 14.50 -35.17 -25.71
N VAL A 36 13.87 -35.17 -26.89
CA VAL A 36 12.77 -34.23 -27.20
C VAL A 36 11.56 -34.45 -26.30
N GLU A 37 11.16 -35.70 -26.04
CA GLU A 37 10.05 -35.97 -25.12
C GLU A 37 10.40 -35.60 -23.66
N ALA A 38 11.66 -35.76 -23.24
CA ALA A 38 12.12 -35.31 -21.93
C ALA A 38 12.01 -33.78 -21.80
N VAL A 39 12.56 -33.03 -22.77
CA VAL A 39 12.47 -31.55 -22.79
C VAL A 39 11.03 -31.07 -22.81
N LYS A 40 10.14 -31.75 -23.52
CA LYS A 40 8.72 -31.42 -23.57
C LYS A 40 8.03 -31.63 -22.22
N THR A 41 8.46 -32.63 -21.45
CA THR A 41 7.95 -32.90 -20.10
C THR A 41 8.44 -31.81 -19.14
N GLU A 42 9.74 -31.51 -19.13
CA GLU A 42 10.31 -30.42 -18.32
C GLU A 42 9.67 -29.07 -18.64
N LEU A 43 9.42 -28.77 -19.92
CA LEU A 43 8.76 -27.53 -20.33
C LEU A 43 7.32 -27.45 -19.82
N ARG A 44 6.64 -28.60 -19.66
CA ARG A 44 5.29 -28.66 -19.12
C ARG A 44 5.30 -28.36 -17.62
N GLU A 45 6.22 -28.97 -16.89
CA GLU A 45 6.42 -28.73 -15.45
C GLU A 45 6.79 -27.27 -15.20
N PHE A 46 7.77 -26.73 -15.94
CA PHE A 46 8.14 -25.31 -15.84
C PHE A 46 6.96 -24.37 -16.10
N LYS A 47 6.06 -24.72 -17.03
CA LYS A 47 4.86 -23.91 -17.29
C LYS A 47 3.87 -23.95 -16.12
N GLU A 48 3.80 -25.06 -15.39
CA GLU A 48 2.98 -25.19 -14.19
C GLU A 48 3.57 -24.36 -13.04
N ASP A 49 4.89 -24.43 -12.81
CA ASP A 49 5.60 -23.61 -11.82
C ASP A 49 5.43 -22.10 -12.08
N VAL A 50 5.54 -21.67 -13.35
CA VAL A 50 5.32 -20.26 -13.73
C VAL A 50 3.87 -19.84 -13.46
N ARG A 51 2.91 -20.76 -13.60
CA ARG A 51 1.49 -20.46 -13.31
C ARG A 51 1.28 -20.28 -11.81
N GLU A 52 1.86 -21.14 -10.99
CA GLU A 52 1.81 -21.06 -9.52
C GLU A 52 2.48 -19.78 -9.02
N SER A 53 3.71 -19.50 -9.47
CA SER A 53 4.43 -18.26 -9.11
C SER A 53 3.64 -16.99 -9.47
N LYS A 54 2.88 -17.00 -10.56
CA LYS A 54 2.02 -15.88 -10.95
C LYS A 54 0.84 -15.69 -9.98
N GLU A 55 0.34 -16.78 -9.42
CA GLU A 55 -0.74 -16.78 -8.42
C GLU A 55 -0.21 -16.23 -7.09
N ASP A 56 0.95 -16.69 -6.64
CA ASP A 56 1.63 -16.17 -5.43
C ASP A 56 1.91 -14.67 -5.53
N VAL A 57 2.42 -14.21 -6.68
CA VAL A 57 2.67 -12.78 -6.92
C VAL A 57 1.37 -11.97 -6.88
N ARG A 58 0.26 -12.55 -7.30
CA ARG A 58 -1.05 -11.89 -7.23
C ARG A 58 -1.53 -11.79 -5.79
N GLU A 59 -1.43 -12.87 -5.02
CA GLU A 59 -1.78 -12.87 -3.59
C GLU A 59 -0.93 -11.87 -2.82
N PHE A 60 0.39 -11.89 -3.00
CA PHE A 60 1.31 -10.93 -2.37
C PHE A 60 0.93 -9.48 -2.70
N LYS A 61 0.52 -9.21 -3.94
CA LYS A 61 0.07 -7.87 -4.34
C LYS A 61 -1.23 -7.45 -3.64
N GLU A 62 -2.15 -8.39 -3.44
CA GLU A 62 -3.39 -8.14 -2.69
C GLU A 62 -3.07 -7.87 -1.21
N ASP A 63 -2.19 -8.67 -0.60
CA ASP A 63 -1.71 -8.49 0.78
C ASP A 63 -1.04 -7.13 1.01
N VAL A 64 -0.12 -6.73 0.11
CA VAL A 64 0.54 -5.42 0.16
C VAL A 64 -0.48 -4.28 0.03
N ARG A 65 -1.49 -4.43 -0.84
CA ARG A 65 -2.56 -3.43 -0.99
C ARG A 65 -3.38 -3.31 0.30
N GLU A 66 -3.71 -4.41 0.95
CA GLU A 66 -4.44 -4.40 2.22
C GLU A 66 -3.63 -3.74 3.33
N GLN A 67 -2.34 -4.09 3.46
CA GLN A 67 -1.44 -3.44 4.42
C GLN A 67 -1.36 -1.93 4.18
N PHE A 68 -1.21 -1.52 2.91
CA PHE A 68 -1.17 -0.10 2.56
C PHE A 68 -2.49 0.61 2.88
N SER A 69 -3.64 -0.04 2.66
CA SER A 69 -4.96 0.47 3.06
C SER A 69 -5.05 0.68 4.57
N VAL A 70 -4.60 -0.29 5.38
CA VAL A 70 -4.58 -0.17 6.84
C VAL A 70 -3.66 0.95 7.31
N VAL A 71 -2.48 1.08 6.69
CA VAL A 71 -1.54 2.18 6.98
C VAL A 71 -2.16 3.52 6.63
N ASN A 72 -2.77 3.66 5.44
CA ASN A 72 -3.46 4.88 5.04
C ASN A 72 -4.60 5.23 5.99
N GLN A 73 -5.42 4.27 6.40
CA GLN A 73 -6.47 4.52 7.39
C GLN A 73 -5.91 4.98 8.74
N ARG A 74 -4.70 4.54 9.12
CA ARG A 74 -4.03 5.02 10.32
C ARG A 74 -3.47 6.42 10.11
N LEU A 75 -2.88 6.71 8.95
CA LEU A 75 -2.40 8.03 8.60
C LEU A 75 -3.54 9.04 8.55
N THR A 76 -4.65 8.74 7.87
CA THR A 76 -5.82 9.63 7.83
C THR A 76 -6.38 9.87 9.23
N ARG A 77 -6.50 8.83 10.08
CA ARG A 77 -6.91 9.03 11.48
C ARG A 77 -5.93 9.90 12.26
N LEU A 78 -4.63 9.79 12.00
CA LEU A 78 -3.59 10.61 12.64
C LEU A 78 -3.65 12.06 12.14
N GLU A 79 -3.80 12.28 10.84
CA GLU A 79 -3.99 13.59 10.21
C GLU A 79 -5.25 14.28 10.74
N GLU A 80 -6.38 13.56 10.79
CA GLU A 80 -7.64 14.03 11.39
C GLU A 80 -7.51 14.29 12.90
N SER A 81 -6.60 13.58 13.58
CA SER A 81 -6.42 13.68 15.03
C SER A 81 -5.26 14.57 15.44
N ASN A 82 -4.52 15.22 14.53
CA ASN A 82 -3.43 16.11 14.92
C ASN A 82 -3.22 17.26 13.92
N PRO A 83 -3.68 18.48 14.26
CA PRO A 83 -3.56 19.67 13.42
C PRO A 83 -2.13 20.20 13.30
N SER A 84 -1.18 19.62 14.06
CA SER A 84 0.24 19.93 13.95
C SER A 84 0.96 19.00 12.98
N PHE A 85 0.25 18.10 12.28
CA PHE A 85 0.88 17.37 11.17
C PHE A 85 1.35 18.36 10.10
N PRO A 86 2.59 18.20 9.61
CA PRO A 86 3.09 19.04 8.55
C PRO A 86 2.27 18.83 7.29
N ILE A 87 1.79 19.93 6.70
CA ILE A 87 1.08 19.88 5.43
C ILE A 87 2.11 19.47 4.36
N HIS A 88 1.75 18.48 3.54
CA HIS A 88 2.63 18.01 2.47
C HIS A 88 2.59 18.96 1.27
N LEU A 89 3.77 19.38 0.81
CA LEU A 89 3.90 20.19 -0.40
C LEU A 89 3.47 19.38 -1.62
N ILE A 90 2.65 19.97 -2.49
CA ILE A 90 2.28 19.39 -3.77
C ILE A 90 3.09 20.09 -4.86
N PRO A 91 3.97 19.37 -5.59
CA PRO A 91 4.72 19.97 -6.69
C PRO A 91 3.79 20.38 -7.82
N SER A 92 4.01 21.55 -8.42
CA SER A 92 3.33 21.93 -9.66
C SER A 92 4.16 21.48 -10.86
N LEU A 93 3.49 21.06 -11.94
CA LEU A 93 4.16 20.68 -13.18
C LEU A 93 4.08 21.86 -14.16
N ASP A 94 5.23 22.44 -14.48
CA ASP A 94 5.36 23.37 -15.60
C ASP A 94 5.90 22.61 -16.81
N LEU A 95 5.18 22.65 -17.94
CA LEU A 95 5.59 21.98 -19.18
C LEU A 95 6.97 22.46 -19.69
N SER A 96 7.40 23.66 -19.27
CA SER A 96 8.66 24.26 -19.70
C SER A 96 9.83 23.94 -18.76
N HIS A 97 9.58 23.84 -17.46
CA HIS A 97 10.62 23.75 -16.43
C HIS A 97 10.60 22.44 -15.63
N GLY A 98 9.62 21.56 -15.89
CA GLY A 98 9.46 20.29 -15.19
C GLY A 98 8.76 20.44 -13.84
N ILE A 99 9.13 19.60 -12.88
CA ILE A 99 8.52 19.57 -11.55
C ILE A 99 9.05 20.75 -10.72
N LEU A 100 8.17 21.66 -10.34
CA LEU A 100 8.49 22.82 -9.50
C LEU A 100 7.98 22.59 -8.07
N TYR A 101 8.78 23.05 -7.11
CA TYR A 101 8.46 22.99 -5.69
C TYR A 101 8.23 24.41 -5.15
N PRO A 102 7.18 24.65 -4.34
CA PRO A 102 6.98 25.94 -3.72
C PRO A 102 8.14 26.26 -2.79
N LYS A 103 8.73 27.45 -2.93
CA LYS A 103 9.83 27.94 -2.08
C LYS A 103 9.36 28.25 -0.65
N TYR A 104 8.12 28.70 -0.52
CA TYR A 104 7.49 29.03 0.74
C TYR A 104 6.16 28.28 0.84
N PHE A 105 5.93 27.63 1.98
CA PHE A 105 4.76 26.80 2.19
C PHE A 105 4.38 26.80 3.68
N PRO A 106 3.07 26.81 4.01
CA PRO A 106 2.60 26.75 5.38
C PRO A 106 3.01 25.43 6.02
N THR A 107 3.63 25.51 7.18
CA THR A 107 4.23 24.35 7.86
C THR A 107 3.20 23.48 8.57
N ASN A 108 2.05 24.05 8.95
CA ASN A 108 1.00 23.36 9.69
C ASN A 108 -0.38 23.91 9.34
N ALA A 109 -1.43 23.18 9.69
CA ALA A 109 -2.82 23.57 9.46
C ALA A 109 -3.19 24.91 10.11
N THR A 110 -2.54 25.24 11.23
CA THR A 110 -2.78 26.53 11.92
C THR A 110 -2.29 27.72 11.10
N GLU A 111 -1.08 27.62 10.53
CA GLU A 111 -0.50 28.64 9.63
C GLU A 111 -1.30 28.73 8.34
N PHE A 112 -1.79 27.59 7.83
CA PHE A 112 -2.65 27.52 6.65
C PHE A 112 -4.00 28.22 6.86
N TYR A 113 -4.78 27.86 7.88
CA TYR A 113 -6.08 28.52 8.13
C TYR A 113 -5.94 29.98 8.57
N SER A 114 -4.78 30.38 9.08
CA SER A 114 -4.47 31.80 9.31
C SER A 114 -4.42 32.63 8.02
N LEU A 115 -4.28 31.99 6.85
CA LEU A 115 -4.33 32.66 5.55
C LEU A 115 -5.72 33.16 5.19
N ARG A 116 -6.81 32.61 5.77
CA ARG A 116 -8.17 33.14 5.59
C ARG A 116 -8.29 34.58 6.08
N ASN A 117 -7.54 34.91 7.15
CA ASN A 117 -7.52 36.24 7.75
C ASN A 117 -6.07 36.68 7.97
N PRO A 118 -5.38 37.14 6.91
CA PRO A 118 -3.94 37.37 6.96
C PRO A 118 -3.63 38.64 7.78
N THR A 119 -3.36 38.43 9.07
CA THR A 119 -3.05 39.48 10.06
C THR A 119 -1.69 40.14 9.80
N THR A 120 -0.73 39.37 9.28
CA THR A 120 0.66 39.79 9.07
C THR A 120 0.96 39.95 7.58
N ASN A 121 1.81 40.93 7.22
CA ASN A 121 2.24 41.13 5.83
C ASN A 121 2.86 39.86 5.21
N ARG A 122 3.64 39.10 6.00
CA ARG A 122 4.17 37.78 5.60
C ARG A 122 3.07 36.83 5.12
N LEU A 123 1.94 36.74 5.83
CA LEU A 123 0.84 35.83 5.48
C LEU A 123 0.16 36.28 4.17
N ARG A 124 0.03 37.60 3.97
CA ARG A 124 -0.49 38.16 2.71
C ARG A 124 0.41 37.82 1.53
N GLN A 125 1.73 38.00 1.69
CA GLN A 125 2.71 37.64 0.66
C GLN A 125 2.74 36.14 0.40
N LEU A 126 2.61 35.31 1.44
CA LEU A 126 2.54 33.86 1.31
C LEU A 126 1.30 33.43 0.53
N LEU A 127 0.13 33.98 0.84
CA LEU A 127 -1.11 33.70 0.11
C LEU A 127 -0.99 34.11 -1.35
N ALA A 128 -0.49 35.31 -1.64
CA ALA A 128 -0.27 35.78 -3.01
C ALA A 128 0.71 34.87 -3.77
N TYR A 129 1.81 34.47 -3.11
CA TYR A 129 2.78 33.54 -3.70
C TYR A 129 2.16 32.18 -4.05
N LEU A 130 1.38 31.59 -3.14
CA LEU A 130 0.74 30.29 -3.36
C LEU A 130 -0.33 30.39 -4.45
N ALA A 131 -1.10 31.48 -4.48
CA ALA A 131 -2.12 31.69 -5.50
C ALA A 131 -1.50 31.75 -6.91
N VAL A 132 -0.36 32.45 -7.06
CA VAL A 132 0.38 32.47 -8.33
C VAL A 132 0.98 31.10 -8.65
N PHE A 133 1.54 30.41 -7.65
CA PHE A 133 2.23 29.13 -7.86
C PHE A 133 1.29 27.99 -8.27
N TYR A 134 0.07 27.96 -7.73
CA TYR A 134 -0.96 26.96 -8.05
C TYR A 134 -2.00 27.46 -9.07
N ASP A 135 -1.74 28.60 -9.71
CA ASP A 135 -2.61 29.22 -10.72
C ASP A 135 -4.07 29.35 -10.26
N ILE A 136 -4.26 29.89 -9.05
CA ILE A 136 -5.57 30.08 -8.43
C ILE A 136 -6.20 31.32 -9.03
N GLN A 137 -6.94 31.10 -10.13
CA GLN A 137 -7.68 32.16 -10.78
C GLN A 137 -8.93 32.52 -9.97
N PRO A 138 -9.21 33.81 -9.77
CA PRO A 138 -10.49 34.22 -9.23
C PRO A 138 -11.59 33.87 -10.23
N HIS A 139 -12.48 32.96 -9.84
CA HIS A 139 -13.60 32.53 -10.68
C HIS A 139 -14.64 33.67 -10.78
N SER A 140 -14.44 34.56 -11.75
CA SER A 140 -15.50 35.41 -12.30
C SER A 140 -15.05 36.12 -13.57
N GLU A 141 -15.09 35.40 -14.70
CA GLU A 141 -15.08 36.01 -16.03
C GLU A 141 -16.33 36.88 -16.30
N ASP A 142 -17.34 36.85 -15.42
CA ASP A 142 -18.62 37.54 -15.64
C ASP A 142 -18.79 38.88 -14.88
N ASP A 143 -17.89 39.26 -13.95
CA ASP A 143 -18.08 40.46 -13.10
C ASP A 143 -16.81 41.30 -12.84
N ALA A 144 -15.73 41.10 -13.58
CA ALA A 144 -14.52 41.91 -13.40
C ALA A 144 -14.55 43.19 -14.28
N PRO A 145 -14.68 44.41 -13.72
CA PRO A 145 -14.40 45.62 -14.47
C PRO A 145 -12.92 45.62 -14.86
N GLU A 146 -12.68 45.86 -16.16
CA GLU A 146 -11.36 45.85 -16.78
C GLU A 146 -10.30 46.55 -15.90
N GLY A 147 -9.25 45.82 -15.51
CA GLY A 147 -8.01 46.40 -14.99
C GLY A 147 -7.64 46.18 -13.52
N ARG A 148 -8.33 45.31 -12.76
CA ARG A 148 -7.84 44.90 -11.43
C ARG A 148 -6.91 43.70 -11.50
N ASN A 149 -5.68 43.91 -11.02
CA ASN A 149 -4.66 42.86 -10.87
C ASN A 149 -5.24 41.71 -10.02
N GLY A 150 -5.05 40.45 -10.42
CA GLY A 150 -5.53 39.27 -9.67
C GLY A 150 -5.08 39.26 -8.19
N ASP A 151 -3.93 39.88 -7.91
CA ASP A 151 -3.41 40.12 -6.56
C ASP A 151 -4.35 40.96 -5.68
N GLU A 152 -5.07 41.91 -6.26
CA GLU A 152 -6.01 42.79 -5.55
C GLU A 152 -7.31 42.05 -5.21
N PHE A 153 -7.73 41.11 -6.06
CA PHE A 153 -8.89 40.25 -5.79
C PHE A 153 -8.61 39.28 -4.65
N ILE A 154 -7.46 38.61 -4.67
CA ILE A 154 -7.05 37.68 -3.60
C ILE A 154 -6.86 38.43 -2.27
N ALA A 155 -6.43 39.69 -2.30
CA ALA A 155 -6.35 40.53 -1.12
C ALA A 155 -7.73 40.96 -0.58
N GLN A 156 -8.75 41.05 -1.44
CA GLN A 156 -10.13 41.39 -1.07
C GLN A 156 -10.92 40.16 -0.59
N HIS A 157 -10.63 38.98 -1.14
CA HIS A 157 -11.32 37.72 -0.84
C HIS A 157 -10.32 36.57 -0.55
N PRO A 158 -9.53 36.67 0.54
CA PRO A 158 -8.57 35.63 0.92
C PRO A 158 -9.24 34.28 1.25
N GLU A 159 -10.51 34.29 1.67
CA GLU A 159 -11.28 33.09 2.01
C GLU A 159 -11.43 32.13 0.83
N LEU A 160 -11.75 32.64 -0.37
CA LEU A 160 -11.97 31.82 -1.56
C LEU A 160 -10.68 31.17 -2.06
N ALA A 161 -9.57 31.90 -1.96
CA ALA A 161 -8.26 31.36 -2.31
C ALA A 161 -7.85 30.21 -1.37
N VAL A 162 -8.16 30.34 -0.07
CA VAL A 162 -7.88 29.29 0.91
C VAL A 162 -8.80 28.08 0.73
N ASP A 163 -10.07 28.27 0.37
CA ASP A 163 -10.98 27.16 0.05
C ASP A 163 -10.47 26.32 -1.13
N LEU A 164 -9.96 26.98 -2.17
CA LEU A 164 -9.37 26.30 -3.32
C LEU A 164 -8.07 25.58 -2.93
N LEU A 165 -7.21 26.20 -2.12
CA LEU A 165 -6.01 25.57 -1.59
C LEU A 165 -6.33 24.38 -0.66
N GLU A 166 -7.40 24.47 0.13
CA GLU A 166 -7.85 23.40 1.03
C GLU A 166 -8.21 22.15 0.23
N ASN A 167 -8.94 22.34 -0.86
CA ASN A 167 -9.26 21.27 -1.81
C ASN A 167 -8.01 20.68 -2.47
N ILE A 168 -7.05 21.52 -2.89
CA ILE A 168 -5.79 21.07 -3.51
C ILE A 168 -4.96 20.25 -2.53
N PHE A 169 -4.87 20.67 -1.27
CA PHE A 169 -4.07 19.99 -0.25
C PHE A 169 -4.79 18.85 0.46
N GLY A 170 -6.07 18.62 0.15
CA GLY A 170 -6.89 17.60 0.82
C GLY A 170 -7.09 17.87 2.31
N LEU A 171 -7.05 19.15 2.71
CA LEU A 171 -7.30 19.55 4.08
C LEU A 171 -8.82 19.65 4.33
N ASN A 172 -9.22 19.59 5.60
CA ASN A 172 -10.61 19.73 6.00
C ASN A 172 -10.74 20.57 7.27
N GLU A 173 -11.37 21.73 7.17
CA GLU A 173 -11.49 22.70 8.26
C GLU A 173 -12.34 22.17 9.42
N ASP A 174 -13.42 21.44 9.12
CA ASP A 174 -14.28 20.87 10.16
C ASP A 174 -13.52 19.88 11.06
N ASN A 175 -12.61 19.12 10.48
CA ASN A 175 -11.77 18.18 11.24
C ASN A 175 -10.83 18.94 12.18
N PHE A 176 -10.24 20.04 11.71
CA PHE A 176 -9.41 20.93 12.52
C PHE A 176 -10.19 21.57 13.68
N ILE A 177 -11.41 22.07 13.42
CA ILE A 177 -12.28 22.68 14.43
C ILE A 177 -12.67 21.65 15.49
N LYS A 178 -13.13 20.46 15.07
CA LYS A 178 -13.49 19.34 15.98
C LYS A 178 -12.33 18.93 16.86
N PHE A 179 -11.12 18.87 16.30
CA PHE A 179 -9.91 18.57 17.07
C PHE A 179 -9.66 19.64 18.13
N LYS A 180 -9.66 20.93 17.75
CA LYS A 180 -9.37 22.03 18.68
C LYS A 180 -10.37 22.09 19.83
N ALA A 181 -11.64 21.81 19.54
CA ALA A 181 -12.69 21.67 20.55
C ALA A 181 -12.39 20.51 21.51
N ARG A 182 -12.06 19.31 21.00
CA ARG A 182 -11.73 18.13 21.81
C ARG A 182 -10.47 18.34 22.65
N ALA A 183 -9.43 18.96 22.10
CA ALA A 183 -8.20 19.26 22.82
C ALA A 183 -8.44 20.26 23.96
N SER A 184 -9.26 21.28 23.72
CA SER A 184 -9.70 22.22 24.76
C SER A 184 -10.51 21.53 25.85
N GLU A 185 -11.42 20.62 25.48
CA GLU A 185 -12.19 19.83 26.44
C GLU A 185 -11.29 18.96 27.34
N LEU A 186 -10.29 18.28 26.77
CA LEU A 186 -9.33 17.49 27.53
C LEU A 186 -8.43 18.35 28.43
N ALA A 187 -8.00 19.52 27.97
CA ALA A 187 -7.20 20.45 28.77
C ALA A 187 -8.00 21.02 29.96
N ASN A 188 -9.31 21.20 29.80
CA ASN A 188 -10.21 21.66 30.84
C ASN A 188 -10.76 20.50 31.71
N ARG A 189 -10.50 19.24 31.34
CA ARG A 189 -10.90 18.08 32.15
C ARG A 189 -10.01 18.01 33.39
N PRO A 190 -10.59 17.87 34.60
CA PRO A 190 -9.80 17.63 35.79
C PRO A 190 -8.96 16.35 35.61
N PRO A 191 -7.72 16.30 36.11
CA PRO A 191 -6.84 15.16 35.92
C PRO A 191 -7.51 13.89 36.44
N GLU A 192 -7.64 12.90 35.57
CA GLU A 192 -8.17 11.60 35.99
C GLU A 192 -7.20 10.97 37.00
N PRO A 193 -7.72 10.33 38.06
CA PRO A 193 -6.86 9.60 38.98
C PRO A 193 -6.07 8.53 38.19
N PRO A 194 -4.81 8.28 38.56
CA PRO A 194 -3.96 7.35 37.84
C PRO A 194 -4.61 5.96 37.82
N VAL A 195 -5.09 5.55 36.65
CA VAL A 195 -5.68 4.23 36.44
C VAL A 195 -4.57 3.20 36.58
N LYS A 196 -4.68 2.34 37.60
CA LYS A 196 -3.75 1.24 37.79
C LYS A 196 -3.94 0.27 36.61
N ARG A 197 -2.83 -0.16 36.00
CA ARG A 197 -2.76 -1.02 34.80
C ARG A 197 -3.67 -2.28 34.85
N SER A 198 -4.04 -2.73 36.04
CA SER A 198 -4.99 -3.83 36.28
C SER A 198 -6.45 -3.49 35.95
N GLN A 199 -6.89 -2.24 36.04
CA GLN A 199 -8.27 -1.81 35.71
C GLN A 199 -8.51 -1.77 34.19
N ILE A 200 -7.49 -1.37 33.42
CA ILE A 200 -7.54 -1.32 31.94
C ILE A 200 -7.79 -2.72 31.34
N LEU A 201 -7.21 -3.77 31.94
CA LEU A 201 -7.39 -5.14 31.47
C LEU A 201 -8.84 -5.64 31.65
N VAL A 202 -9.52 -5.18 32.71
CA VAL A 202 -10.90 -5.55 33.03
C VAL A 202 -11.89 -4.83 32.12
N GLU A 203 -11.67 -3.55 31.80
CA GLU A 203 -12.51 -2.79 30.88
C GLU A 203 -12.42 -3.27 29.43
N ILE A 204 -11.23 -3.69 28.97
CA ILE A 204 -11.09 -4.30 27.63
C ILE A 204 -11.85 -5.63 27.56
N ALA A 205 -11.86 -6.41 28.64
CA ALA A 205 -12.60 -7.66 28.71
C ALA A 205 -14.13 -7.45 28.74
N SER A 206 -14.62 -6.41 29.42
CA SER A 206 -16.06 -6.09 29.46
C SER A 206 -16.56 -5.52 28.13
N ALA A 207 -15.78 -4.68 27.46
CA ALA A 207 -16.12 -4.14 26.14
C ALA A 207 -16.17 -5.24 25.05
N ARG A 208 -15.31 -6.26 25.13
CA ARG A 208 -15.36 -7.44 24.24
C ARG A 208 -16.61 -8.29 24.44
N ARG A 209 -17.14 -8.39 25.66
CA ARG A 209 -18.37 -9.16 25.95
C ARG A 209 -19.62 -8.51 25.37
N GLN A 210 -19.73 -7.18 25.46
CA GLN A 210 -20.91 -6.47 24.92
C GLN A 210 -21.03 -6.58 23.40
N LYS A 211 -19.92 -6.64 22.67
CA LYS A 211 -19.93 -6.78 21.20
C LYS A 211 -20.36 -8.17 20.70
N LEU A 212 -20.35 -9.18 21.57
CA LEU A 212 -20.75 -10.55 21.22
C LEU A 212 -22.26 -10.79 21.42
N GLU A 213 -22.91 -10.08 22.34
CA GLU A 213 -24.34 -10.30 22.63
C GLU A 213 -25.29 -9.65 21.62
N HIS A 214 -24.84 -8.62 20.90
CA HIS A 214 -25.66 -7.99 19.85
C HIS A 214 -25.68 -8.78 18.52
N ALA A 215 -24.88 -9.85 18.38
CA ALA A 215 -24.78 -10.63 17.14
C ALA A 215 -25.65 -11.91 17.12
N THR A 216 -26.28 -12.30 18.24
CA THR A 216 -26.95 -13.62 18.36
C THR A 216 -28.47 -13.56 18.58
N ALA A 217 -29.08 -12.37 18.61
CA ALA A 217 -30.52 -12.21 18.76
C ALA A 217 -31.25 -12.20 17.40
N GLY A 218 -31.31 -13.34 16.72
CA GLY A 218 -32.21 -13.49 15.58
C GLY A 218 -31.89 -14.66 14.64
N HIS A 219 -32.28 -15.88 15.01
CA HIS A 219 -33.13 -16.77 14.20
C HIS A 219 -33.24 -18.14 14.89
N SER A 220 -34.46 -18.43 15.35
CA SER A 220 -34.88 -19.74 15.84
C SER A 220 -35.33 -20.60 14.65
N ARG A 221 -34.79 -21.82 14.53
CA ARG A 221 -35.54 -23.04 14.15
C ARG A 221 -34.68 -24.32 14.19
N HIS A 222 -35.08 -25.20 15.11
CA HIS A 222 -34.99 -26.67 15.17
C HIS A 222 -33.63 -27.41 15.14
N PRO A 223 -33.43 -28.40 16.05
CA PRO A 223 -32.24 -29.25 16.07
C PRO A 223 -32.47 -30.57 15.33
N GLN A 224 -31.45 -31.03 14.60
CA GLN A 224 -31.21 -32.45 14.38
C GLN A 224 -29.82 -32.78 14.93
N SER A 225 -29.83 -33.73 15.85
CA SER A 225 -28.70 -34.46 16.43
C SER A 225 -27.83 -35.12 15.35
N ILE A 226 -26.51 -35.18 15.58
CA ILE A 226 -25.71 -36.43 15.70
C ILE A 226 -24.22 -36.11 15.98
N SER A 227 -23.72 -36.89 16.95
CA SER A 227 -22.35 -37.32 17.30
C SER A 227 -21.20 -36.33 17.51
N SER A 228 -20.80 -36.26 18.79
CA SER A 228 -19.46 -36.51 19.33
C SER A 228 -18.32 -36.77 18.34
N ASP A 229 -17.25 -36.00 18.47
CA ASP A 229 -15.89 -36.52 18.58
C ASP A 229 -15.06 -35.54 19.41
N GLU A 230 -14.57 -36.02 20.56
CA GLU A 230 -13.47 -35.44 21.31
C GLU A 230 -12.21 -35.52 20.45
N GLN A 231 -11.51 -34.39 20.25
CA GLN A 231 -10.06 -34.44 20.03
C GLN A 231 -9.38 -33.37 20.88
N ASP A 232 -8.54 -33.91 21.77
CA ASP A 232 -7.58 -33.24 22.63
C ASP A 232 -6.74 -32.20 21.89
N LEU A 233 -6.66 -30.99 22.44
CA LEU A 233 -5.62 -30.03 22.11
C LEU A 233 -4.39 -30.37 22.95
N SER A 234 -3.32 -30.81 22.29
CA SER A 234 -2.06 -31.23 22.90
C SER A 234 -1.32 -30.07 23.57
N GLU A 235 -0.63 -30.38 24.68
CA GLU A 235 0.22 -29.50 25.50
C GLU A 235 1.38 -28.77 24.76
N SER A 236 1.53 -29.00 23.44
CA SER A 236 2.54 -28.36 22.58
C SER A 236 2.32 -26.86 22.39
N ASP A 237 1.07 -26.39 22.48
CA ASP A 237 0.73 -24.98 22.20
C ASP A 237 1.00 -24.06 23.40
N LEU A 238 1.19 -24.63 24.60
CA LEU A 238 1.48 -23.87 25.83
C LEU A 238 2.97 -23.55 26.01
N TYR A 239 3.88 -24.21 25.28
CA TYR A 239 5.32 -23.92 25.35
C TYR A 239 5.78 -22.81 24.40
N SER A 240 4.99 -22.45 23.38
CA SER A 240 5.35 -21.38 22.44
C SER A 240 5.12 -19.97 23.01
N LEU A 241 4.16 -19.81 23.94
CA LEU A 241 3.88 -18.51 24.55
C LEU A 241 4.89 -18.10 25.64
N GLY A 242 5.63 -19.07 26.21
CA GLY A 242 6.62 -18.82 27.27
C GLY A 242 7.95 -18.26 26.77
N ALA A 243 8.33 -18.53 25.52
CA ALA A 243 9.61 -18.10 24.96
C ALA A 243 9.62 -16.64 24.47
N PHE A 244 8.46 -16.04 24.23
CA PHE A 244 8.37 -14.68 23.68
C PHE A 244 8.52 -13.56 24.72
N LEU A 245 8.50 -13.88 26.02
CA LEU A 245 8.60 -12.89 27.10
C LEU A 245 9.98 -12.78 27.76
N GLN A 246 10.98 -13.58 27.36
CA GLN A 246 12.31 -13.54 27.96
C GLN A 246 13.35 -12.67 27.18
N LEU A 247 13.02 -12.16 25.99
CA LEU A 247 13.99 -11.46 25.11
C LEU A 247 13.92 -9.92 25.13
N LYS A 248 13.12 -9.31 26.02
CA LYS A 248 12.96 -7.83 26.09
C LYS A 248 13.45 -7.17 27.40
N TYR A 249 14.17 -7.90 28.26
CA TYR A 249 14.80 -7.33 29.45
C TYR A 249 16.23 -7.85 29.66
N SER A 250 17.13 -7.53 28.73
CA SER A 250 18.59 -7.51 28.92
C SER A 250 19.21 -7.00 27.61
N GLY A 251 19.92 -5.89 27.52
CA GLY A 251 20.33 -4.93 28.51
C GLY A 251 20.79 -3.66 27.79
N GLY A 252 20.52 -2.52 28.43
CA GLY A 252 21.36 -1.35 28.30
C GLY A 252 22.18 -1.24 29.59
N TYR A 253 23.49 -1.23 29.43
CA TYR A 253 24.45 -0.42 30.19
C TYR A 253 25.63 -0.14 29.27
#